data_AF-A0A7C6E1B8-F1
#
_entry.id   AF-A0A7C6E1B8-F1
#
_cell.length_a   1.000
_cell.length_b   1.000
_cell.length_c   1.000
_cell.angle_alpha   90.00
_cell.angle_beta   90.00
_cell.angle_gamma   90.00
#
_symmetry.space_group_name_H-M   'P 1'
#
loop_
_entity.id
_entity.type
_entity.pdbx_description
1 polymer ?
#
loop_
_entity_poly.entity_id
_entity_poly.type
_entity_poly.pdbx_seq_one_letter_code
_entity_poly.pdbx_strand_id
1 'polypeptide(L)'
;MKWWRAPFKPAEGETYSNAYRLVNNILETGFKVGRFTKLRVAKGTGLQTGDFIIEVEDSYSDSLMNNLGEEYSLKLEPLKTVDLQSITWIRQPLIGIYSGRGAAVSYTQETVEVLGNMGFRKISLLTGPLTPGDLGGLDVLIFGGGDSFEILRSLDPDETRLIRQFVETGGVYIGICAGAMLPLKPVNLLGAAYGELEAWSELQLIECEVLSDKVAEPSWPVFSSRRVGGVLRTYPVKGIVNSRIVKRGLLTLGYRGEIQMLHMGPLVKAANSKQVFGKIESLSSNVEYGLPFEKTAETAEGASSIISKEHGSGKIVLFFSHVESRETPSTHGLLGNALLLGTYGSEERRMLQPTETVEPEDLKEAAESCRAMKLIKDSMIKVMDQIDDITPGLYANQLPDKAAQLSSLKQALSRMMSGENIIIKTIGEFVEADKILQELKKKKPVLPQTTVLSNSLAEWRYVASKARKALPPILERIMKIQELMVDLSTTMVSSTREDVEKQFDILWSIVAGGKADPGRGSPASPGVVSPLLSIILNFKDSFEKMRMLRKIVAYVQA
;
A
#
# COMPACT_ATOMS: atom_id res chain seq x y z
N MET A 1 34.75 -11.77 5.47
CA MET A 1 33.67 -11.08 4.75
C MET A 1 33.39 -11.83 3.46
N LYS A 2 32.15 -12.31 3.31
CA LYS A 2 31.62 -13.03 2.15
C LYS A 2 30.40 -12.26 1.63
N TRP A 3 30.08 -12.47 0.36
CA TRP A 3 28.95 -11.83 -0.29
C TRP A 3 28.01 -12.88 -0.83
N TRP A 4 26.72 -12.65 -0.71
CA TRP A 4 25.69 -13.53 -1.27
C TRP A 4 24.82 -12.76 -2.25
N ARG A 5 24.49 -13.43 -3.35
CA ARG A 5 23.57 -12.96 -4.37
C ARG A 5 22.18 -13.49 -4.07
N ALA A 6 21.19 -12.62 -3.99
CA ALA A 6 19.79 -12.99 -4.13
C ALA A 6 19.27 -12.49 -5.50
N PRO A 7 18.88 -13.41 -6.41
CA PRO A 7 18.43 -13.02 -7.74
C PRO A 7 17.14 -12.22 -7.66
N PHE A 8 17.05 -11.13 -8.43
CA PHE A 8 15.83 -10.32 -8.49
C PHE A 8 14.81 -10.85 -9.48
N LYS A 9 15.29 -11.39 -10.61
CA LYS A 9 14.44 -11.98 -11.63
C LYS A 9 14.11 -13.42 -11.20
N PRO A 10 12.84 -13.74 -10.93
CA PRO A 10 12.48 -15.09 -10.54
C PRO A 10 12.61 -16.06 -11.72
N ALA A 11 12.76 -17.36 -11.44
CA ALA A 11 12.53 -18.41 -12.44
C ALA A 11 11.06 -18.39 -12.91
N GLU A 12 10.72 -19.10 -14.00
CA GLU A 12 9.31 -19.22 -14.42
C GLU A 12 8.44 -19.73 -13.25
N GLY A 13 7.40 -18.96 -12.88
CA GLY A 13 6.46 -19.29 -11.81
C GLY A 13 6.73 -18.67 -10.44
N GLU A 14 7.88 -18.03 -10.21
CA GLU A 14 8.19 -17.34 -8.96
C GLU A 14 7.71 -15.86 -9.00
N THR A 15 7.26 -15.31 -7.86
CA THR A 15 6.86 -13.89 -7.75
C THR A 15 8.02 -13.04 -7.27
N TYR A 16 8.15 -11.81 -7.79
CA TYR A 16 9.11 -10.79 -7.28
C TYR A 16 9.02 -10.61 -5.76
N SER A 17 7.86 -10.94 -5.18
CA SER A 17 7.58 -10.85 -3.75
C SER A 17 8.51 -11.68 -2.87
N ASN A 18 8.97 -12.85 -3.31
CA ASN A 18 9.89 -13.66 -2.50
C ASN A 18 11.24 -12.98 -2.28
N ALA A 19 11.83 -12.43 -3.35
CA ALA A 19 13.11 -11.72 -3.28
C ALA A 19 13.02 -10.50 -2.36
N TYR A 20 11.97 -9.68 -2.53
CA TYR A 20 11.72 -8.55 -1.63
C TYR A 20 11.49 -9.01 -0.19
N ARG A 21 10.70 -10.07 0.03
CA ARG A 21 10.37 -10.56 1.37
C ARG A 21 11.62 -11.02 2.11
N LEU A 22 12.49 -11.79 1.45
CA LEU A 22 13.79 -12.15 1.99
C LEU A 22 14.60 -10.90 2.34
N VAL A 23 14.80 -9.99 1.38
CA VAL A 23 15.64 -8.79 1.52
C VAL A 23 15.17 -7.90 2.67
N ASN A 24 13.88 -7.64 2.74
CA ASN A 24 13.33 -6.79 3.79
C ASN A 24 13.46 -7.46 5.17
N ASN A 25 13.24 -8.77 5.28
CA ASN A 25 13.40 -9.49 6.54
C ASN A 25 14.87 -9.52 7.02
N ILE A 26 15.84 -9.71 6.11
CA ILE A 26 17.26 -9.68 6.49
C ILE A 26 17.73 -8.26 6.82
N LEU A 27 17.22 -7.23 6.13
CA LEU A 27 17.48 -5.82 6.47
C LEU A 27 17.03 -5.50 7.90
N GLU A 28 15.86 -5.98 8.32
CA GLU A 28 15.40 -5.81 9.72
C GLU A 28 16.35 -6.46 10.71
N THR A 29 16.79 -7.69 10.43
CA THR A 29 17.60 -8.47 11.38
C THR A 29 19.01 -7.97 11.62
N GLY A 30 19.57 -7.11 10.76
CA GLY A 30 20.97 -6.67 10.95
C GLY A 30 21.76 -6.54 9.67
N PHE A 31 21.41 -7.34 8.66
CA PHE A 31 22.26 -7.51 7.48
C PHE A 31 22.31 -6.25 6.63
N LYS A 32 23.52 -5.97 6.13
CA LYS A 32 23.73 -4.94 5.12
C LYS A 32 23.41 -5.53 3.75
N VAL A 33 22.46 -4.90 3.06
CA VAL A 33 22.00 -5.33 1.74
C VAL A 33 22.10 -4.17 0.76
N GLY A 34 22.60 -4.47 -0.42
CA GLY A 34 22.70 -3.52 -1.52
C GLY A 34 22.06 -4.07 -2.79
N ARG A 35 21.86 -3.18 -3.76
CA ARG A 35 21.31 -3.49 -5.08
C ARG A 35 22.40 -3.34 -6.13
N PHE A 36 22.54 -4.31 -7.02
CA PHE A 36 23.43 -4.18 -8.17
C PHE A 36 22.77 -3.31 -9.26
N THR A 37 23.20 -2.05 -9.38
CA THR A 37 22.50 -1.03 -10.20
C THR A 37 23.15 -0.77 -11.55
N LYS A 38 24.32 -1.35 -11.83
CA LYS A 38 25.02 -1.17 -13.10
C LYS A 38 24.20 -1.72 -14.27
N LEU A 39 23.80 -0.85 -15.19
CA LEU A 39 22.97 -1.19 -16.35
C LEU A 39 23.74 -1.88 -17.49
N ARG A 40 25.08 -1.77 -17.50
CA ARG A 40 25.99 -2.46 -18.43
C ARG A 40 26.83 -3.47 -17.66
N VAL A 41 26.42 -4.74 -17.70
CA VAL A 41 27.08 -5.85 -17.00
C VAL A 41 28.46 -6.09 -17.64
N ALA A 42 29.52 -6.15 -16.82
CA ALA A 42 30.79 -6.70 -17.26
C ALA A 42 30.65 -8.22 -17.37
N LYS A 43 30.95 -8.80 -18.53
CA LYS A 43 30.90 -10.26 -18.74
C LYS A 43 31.75 -10.96 -17.66
N GLY A 44 31.18 -11.99 -17.01
CA GLY A 44 31.94 -12.89 -16.12
C GLY A 44 31.62 -12.81 -14.61
N THR A 45 30.77 -11.89 -14.13
CA THR A 45 30.45 -11.76 -12.69
C THR A 45 29.29 -12.62 -12.21
N GLY A 46 28.46 -13.15 -13.12
CA GLY A 46 27.22 -13.86 -12.78
C GLY A 46 26.08 -12.96 -12.26
N LEU A 47 26.33 -11.66 -12.04
CA LEU A 47 25.35 -10.70 -11.54
C LEU A 47 24.46 -10.13 -12.65
N GLN A 48 23.17 -9.99 -12.36
CA GLN A 48 22.22 -9.29 -13.22
C GLN A 48 21.81 -7.95 -12.59
N THR A 49 21.59 -6.95 -13.46
CA THR A 49 21.05 -5.65 -13.05
C THR A 49 19.75 -5.83 -12.26
N GLY A 50 19.75 -5.36 -11.01
CA GLY A 50 18.62 -5.48 -10.09
C GLY A 50 18.81 -6.51 -8.98
N ASP A 51 19.75 -7.45 -9.11
CA ASP A 51 20.05 -8.44 -8.07
C ASP A 51 20.40 -7.77 -6.74
N PHE A 52 20.07 -8.45 -5.65
CA PHE A 52 20.44 -8.01 -4.31
C PHE A 52 21.74 -8.68 -3.87
N ILE A 53 22.57 -7.92 -3.16
CA ILE A 53 23.86 -8.33 -2.63
C ILE A 53 23.79 -8.23 -1.11
N ILE A 54 24.06 -9.33 -0.42
CA ILE A 54 23.99 -9.45 1.04
C ILE A 54 25.42 -9.57 1.57
N GLU A 55 25.76 -8.71 2.52
CA GLU A 55 27.03 -8.75 3.25
C GLU A 55 26.96 -9.78 4.38
N VAL A 56 27.96 -10.67 4.45
CA VAL A 56 28.05 -11.71 5.47
C VAL A 56 29.43 -11.66 6.12
N GLU A 57 29.46 -11.40 7.42
CA GLU A 57 30.71 -11.18 8.16
C GLU A 57 31.27 -12.45 8.80
N ASP A 58 30.41 -13.41 9.15
CA ASP A 58 30.75 -14.62 9.92
C ASP A 58 30.28 -15.93 9.26
N SER A 59 30.86 -17.06 9.69
CA SER A 59 30.57 -18.39 9.13
C SER A 59 29.16 -18.91 9.46
N TYR A 60 28.55 -18.41 10.54
CA TYR A 60 27.20 -18.80 10.92
C TYR A 60 26.17 -18.16 9.98
N SER A 61 26.33 -16.87 9.72
CA SER A 61 25.51 -16.12 8.77
C SER A 61 25.64 -16.69 7.34
N ASP A 62 26.79 -17.27 7.00
CA ASP A 62 27.01 -17.98 5.72
C ASP A 62 26.16 -19.25 5.60
N SER A 63 26.05 -20.04 6.68
CA SER A 63 25.18 -21.23 6.72
C SER A 63 23.69 -20.84 6.66
N LEU A 64 23.32 -19.75 7.35
CA LEU A 64 21.96 -19.22 7.36
C LEU A 64 21.47 -18.87 5.95
N MET A 65 22.32 -18.37 5.05
CA MET A 65 21.92 -18.02 3.69
C MET A 65 21.35 -19.22 2.91
N ASN A 66 21.90 -20.43 3.07
CA ASN A 66 21.35 -21.61 2.39
C ASN A 66 19.93 -21.92 2.85
N ASN A 67 19.69 -21.90 4.17
CA ASN A 67 18.37 -22.15 4.75
C ASN A 67 17.35 -21.08 4.34
N LEU A 68 17.78 -19.82 4.27
CA LEU A 68 16.94 -18.73 3.78
C LEU A 68 16.64 -18.88 2.28
N GLY A 69 17.58 -19.36 1.48
CA GLY A 69 17.32 -19.67 0.07
C GLY A 69 16.21 -20.69 -0.10
N GLU A 70 16.28 -21.79 0.64
CA GLU A 70 15.23 -22.83 0.61
C GLU A 70 13.87 -22.31 1.09
N GLU A 71 13.81 -21.62 2.23
CA GLU A 71 12.56 -21.11 2.80
C GLU A 71 11.83 -20.14 1.86
N TYR A 72 12.57 -19.22 1.25
CA TYR A 72 11.99 -18.21 0.36
C TYR A 72 11.88 -18.69 -1.08
N SER A 73 12.28 -19.95 -1.36
CA SER A 73 12.34 -20.52 -2.70
C SER A 73 13.14 -19.61 -3.65
N LEU A 74 14.36 -19.25 -3.21
CA LEU A 74 15.31 -18.42 -3.94
C LEU A 74 16.66 -19.11 -3.99
N LYS A 75 17.24 -19.20 -5.18
CA LYS A 75 18.60 -19.71 -5.34
C LYS A 75 19.61 -18.64 -4.91
N LEU A 76 19.96 -18.62 -3.62
CA LEU A 76 21.03 -17.77 -3.11
C LEU A 76 22.39 -18.36 -3.50
N GLU A 77 23.28 -17.51 -3.99
CA GLU A 77 24.60 -17.95 -4.49
C GLU A 77 25.72 -17.15 -3.81
N PRO A 78 26.76 -17.81 -3.26
CA PRO A 78 27.92 -17.10 -2.75
C PRO A 78 28.71 -16.48 -3.89
N LEU A 79 29.14 -15.24 -3.70
CA LEU A 79 29.94 -14.47 -4.65
C LEU A 79 31.40 -14.46 -4.19
N LYS A 80 32.31 -14.78 -5.12
CA LYS A 80 33.76 -14.76 -4.85
C LYS A 80 34.32 -13.35 -4.72
N THR A 81 33.79 -12.42 -5.52
CA THR A 81 34.24 -11.02 -5.60
C THR A 81 33.08 -10.14 -6.03
N VAL A 82 32.98 -8.93 -5.48
CA VAL A 82 31.98 -7.95 -5.88
C VAL A 82 32.62 -6.57 -6.05
N ASP A 83 32.24 -5.87 -7.11
CA ASP A 83 32.60 -4.46 -7.32
C ASP A 83 31.66 -3.58 -6.48
N LEU A 84 32.16 -3.09 -5.34
CA LEU A 84 31.38 -2.28 -4.39
C LEU A 84 30.88 -0.96 -4.99
N GLN A 85 31.55 -0.39 -5.99
CA GLN A 85 31.10 0.85 -6.66
C GLN A 85 29.84 0.62 -7.51
N SER A 86 29.55 -0.63 -7.85
CA SER A 86 28.37 -1.02 -8.61
C SER A 86 27.18 -1.41 -7.73
N ILE A 87 27.35 -1.35 -6.40
CA ILE A 87 26.31 -1.62 -5.42
C ILE A 87 25.78 -0.30 -4.88
N THR A 88 24.46 -0.19 -4.83
CA THR A 88 23.80 0.89 -4.09
C THR A 88 23.17 0.29 -2.84
N TRP A 89 23.69 0.65 -1.68
CA TRP A 89 23.17 0.19 -0.39
C TRP A 89 21.76 0.71 -0.16
N ILE A 90 20.96 -0.14 0.48
CA ILE A 90 19.55 0.13 0.76
C ILE A 90 19.23 -0.15 2.22
N ARG A 91 18.15 0.47 2.67
CA ARG A 91 17.45 0.12 3.91
C ARG A 91 15.97 0.00 3.63
N GLN A 92 15.23 -0.49 4.62
CA GLN A 92 13.78 -0.47 4.54
C GLN A 92 13.24 0.97 4.55
N PRO A 93 12.31 1.30 3.63
CA PRO A 93 11.64 2.59 3.59
C PRO A 93 10.61 2.72 4.72
N LEU A 94 10.46 3.94 5.22
CA LEU A 94 9.33 4.40 6.01
C LEU A 94 8.23 4.85 5.06
N ILE A 95 7.09 4.16 5.07
CA ILE A 95 6.03 4.29 4.07
C ILE A 95 4.78 4.88 4.74
N GLY A 96 4.31 6.02 4.23
CA GLY A 96 2.95 6.52 4.49
C GLY A 96 2.02 6.10 3.36
N ILE A 97 0.80 5.68 3.69
CA ILE A 97 -0.27 5.40 2.71
C ILE A 97 -1.46 6.25 3.07
N TYR A 98 -1.87 7.14 2.16
CA TYR A 98 -3.09 7.91 2.33
C TYR A 98 -4.30 6.98 2.30
N SER A 99 -5.06 6.99 3.40
CA SER A 99 -6.29 6.21 3.61
C SER A 99 -7.47 7.10 4.03
N GLY A 100 -7.35 8.42 3.82
CA GLY A 100 -8.38 9.39 4.10
C GLY A 100 -9.52 9.38 3.07
N ARG A 101 -10.34 10.44 3.09
CA ARG A 101 -11.50 10.57 2.21
C ARG A 101 -11.10 10.46 0.73
N GLY A 102 -11.93 9.77 -0.04
CA GLY A 102 -11.72 9.48 -1.46
C GLY A 102 -10.81 8.28 -1.76
N ALA A 103 -10.02 7.76 -0.80
CA ALA A 103 -9.26 6.54 -0.98
C ALA A 103 -10.18 5.30 -0.95
N ALA A 104 -10.02 4.38 -1.91
CA ALA A 104 -10.80 3.15 -1.92
C ALA A 104 -10.19 2.10 -0.98
N VAL A 105 -11.02 1.60 -0.06
CA VAL A 105 -10.62 0.62 0.96
C VAL A 105 -10.02 -0.64 0.36
N SER A 106 -10.65 -1.19 -0.68
CA SER A 106 -10.21 -2.42 -1.32
C SER A 106 -8.80 -2.29 -1.89
N TYR A 107 -8.49 -1.18 -2.56
CA TYR A 107 -7.16 -0.93 -3.12
C TYR A 107 -6.12 -0.56 -2.05
N THR A 108 -6.53 0.15 -0.99
CA THR A 108 -5.65 0.39 0.17
C THR A 108 -5.27 -0.92 0.85
N GLN A 109 -6.25 -1.81 1.07
CA GLN A 109 -6.01 -3.15 1.63
C GLN A 109 -5.09 -3.96 0.72
N GLU A 110 -5.36 -3.99 -0.58
CA GLU A 110 -4.55 -4.73 -1.55
C GLU A 110 -3.11 -4.21 -1.60
N THR A 111 -2.92 -2.88 -1.63
CA THR A 111 -1.60 -2.25 -1.52
C THR A 111 -0.87 -2.73 -0.27
N VAL A 112 -1.51 -2.61 0.89
CA VAL A 112 -0.98 -3.03 2.18
C VAL A 112 -0.58 -4.51 2.19
N GLU A 113 -1.43 -5.38 1.65
CA GLU A 113 -1.18 -6.82 1.58
C GLU A 113 -0.01 -7.15 0.65
N VAL A 114 0.08 -6.49 -0.50
CA VAL A 114 1.20 -6.66 -1.43
C VAL A 114 2.52 -6.18 -0.82
N LEU A 115 2.52 -5.03 -0.16
CA LEU A 115 3.68 -4.56 0.61
C LEU A 115 4.07 -5.56 1.71
N GLY A 116 3.07 -6.07 2.44
CA GLY A 116 3.21 -7.13 3.43
C GLY A 116 3.84 -8.40 2.85
N ASN A 117 3.35 -8.88 1.70
CA ASN A 117 3.86 -10.05 1.02
C ASN A 117 5.30 -9.85 0.51
N MET A 118 5.66 -8.62 0.17
CA MET A 118 7.02 -8.22 -0.19
C MET A 118 7.94 -7.94 1.01
N GLY A 119 7.49 -8.12 2.25
CA GLY A 119 8.33 -7.87 3.43
C GLY A 119 8.43 -6.39 3.86
N PHE A 120 7.76 -5.44 3.20
CA PHE A 120 7.71 -4.07 3.71
C PHE A 120 6.79 -4.01 4.92
N ARG A 121 7.28 -3.42 6.02
CA ARG A 121 6.57 -3.46 7.30
C ARG A 121 6.37 -2.11 7.96
N LYS A 122 7.26 -1.15 7.70
CA LYS A 122 7.19 0.20 8.30
C LYS A 122 6.17 1.07 7.58
N ILE A 123 4.89 0.71 7.73
CA ILE A 123 3.75 1.29 7.03
C ILE A 123 2.87 2.07 8.02
N SER A 124 2.61 3.34 7.72
CA SER A 124 1.67 4.19 8.44
C SER A 124 0.47 4.52 7.54
N LEU A 125 -0.75 4.34 8.04
CA LEU A 125 -1.96 4.73 7.33
C LEU A 125 -2.33 6.16 7.74
N LEU A 126 -2.45 7.05 6.77
CA LEU A 126 -2.66 8.49 6.96
C LEU A 126 -4.10 8.84 6.57
N THR A 127 -4.96 9.09 7.56
CA THR A 127 -6.40 9.34 7.34
C THR A 127 -6.74 10.79 7.05
N GLY A 128 -5.80 11.71 7.23
CA GLY A 128 -6.03 13.16 7.14
C GLY A 128 -6.72 13.75 8.39
N PRO A 129 -6.69 15.08 8.58
CA PRO A 129 -5.87 16.04 7.82
C PRO A 129 -4.37 15.79 8.03
N LEU A 130 -3.57 15.98 6.99
CA LEU A 130 -2.13 15.74 7.01
C LEU A 130 -1.41 16.87 7.74
N THR A 131 -0.55 16.51 8.69
CA THR A 131 0.29 17.43 9.44
C THR A 131 1.75 17.29 9.04
N PRO A 132 2.61 18.28 9.32
CA PRO A 132 4.05 18.15 9.13
C PRO A 132 4.65 16.92 9.85
N GLY A 133 4.06 16.52 10.98
CA GLY A 133 4.48 15.34 11.74
C GLY A 133 4.16 14.02 11.04
N ASP A 134 3.07 13.96 10.25
CA ASP A 134 2.67 12.75 9.51
C ASP A 134 3.64 12.45 8.36
N LEU A 135 4.16 13.50 7.71
CA LEU A 135 5.15 13.38 6.64
C LEU A 135 6.59 13.38 7.17
N GLY A 136 6.77 13.82 8.42
CA GLY A 136 8.05 13.93 9.11
C GLY A 136 8.74 12.57 9.22
N GLY A 137 9.83 12.40 8.49
CA GLY A 137 10.65 11.19 8.54
C GLY A 137 10.19 10.06 7.62
N LEU A 138 9.10 10.21 6.88
CA LEU A 138 8.76 9.25 5.81
C LEU A 138 9.77 9.32 4.67
N ASP A 139 9.98 8.19 4.01
CA ASP A 139 10.73 8.12 2.74
C ASP A 139 9.79 8.11 1.54
N VAL A 140 8.60 7.51 1.73
CA VAL A 140 7.62 7.30 0.67
C VAL A 140 6.23 7.67 1.15
N LEU A 141 5.48 8.38 0.31
CA LEU A 141 4.06 8.67 0.47
C LEU A 141 3.27 8.07 -0.70
N ILE A 142 2.33 7.18 -0.42
CA ILE A 142 1.51 6.50 -1.41
C ILE A 142 0.09 7.04 -1.39
N PHE A 143 -0.41 7.44 -2.56
CA PHE A 143 -1.84 7.64 -2.82
C PHE A 143 -2.34 6.54 -3.74
N GLY A 144 -3.26 5.72 -3.22
CA GLY A 144 -3.83 4.58 -3.93
C GLY A 144 -4.96 4.94 -4.90
N GLY A 145 -5.63 3.91 -5.41
CA GLY A 145 -6.87 4.07 -6.19
C GLY A 145 -8.04 4.62 -5.36
N GLY A 146 -9.13 4.96 -6.05
CA GLY A 146 -10.32 5.55 -5.45
C GLY A 146 -10.88 6.68 -6.29
N ASP A 147 -11.33 7.75 -5.64
CA ASP A 147 -11.90 8.92 -6.26
C ASP A 147 -10.93 10.09 -6.17
N SER A 148 -10.20 10.36 -7.26
CA SER A 148 -9.19 11.41 -7.30
C SER A 148 -9.73 12.79 -6.91
N PHE A 149 -11.01 13.07 -7.20
CA PHE A 149 -11.59 14.38 -6.89
C PHE A 149 -12.06 14.48 -5.45
N GLU A 150 -12.60 13.41 -4.88
CA GLU A 150 -12.90 13.41 -3.45
C GLU A 150 -11.63 13.45 -2.61
N ILE A 151 -10.53 12.84 -3.07
CA ILE A 151 -9.20 13.02 -2.46
C ILE A 151 -8.77 14.49 -2.54
N LEU A 152 -8.81 15.11 -3.74
CA LEU A 152 -8.42 16.52 -3.89
C LEU A 152 -9.30 17.47 -3.06
N ARG A 153 -10.60 17.18 -2.93
CA ARG A 153 -11.52 18.00 -2.13
C ARG A 153 -11.36 17.81 -0.63
N SER A 154 -10.82 16.67 -0.21
CA SER A 154 -10.56 16.43 1.21
C SER A 154 -9.25 17.03 1.68
N LEU A 155 -8.34 17.35 0.76
CA LEU A 155 -7.10 18.03 1.05
C LEU A 155 -7.31 19.54 0.96
N ASP A 156 -6.80 20.28 1.93
CA ASP A 156 -6.72 21.74 1.84
C ASP A 156 -5.41 22.22 1.15
N PRO A 157 -5.30 23.53 0.83
CA PRO A 157 -4.08 24.09 0.25
C PRO A 157 -2.82 23.93 1.11
N ASP A 158 -2.94 23.85 2.44
CA ASP A 158 -1.80 23.66 3.32
C ASP A 158 -1.32 22.20 3.26
N GLU A 159 -2.22 21.22 3.28
CA GLU A 159 -1.92 19.79 3.13
C GLU A 159 -1.25 19.49 1.78
N THR A 160 -1.74 20.09 0.70
CA THR A 160 -1.15 19.91 -0.64
C THR A 160 0.23 20.56 -0.75
N ARG A 161 0.45 21.71 -0.09
CA ARG A 161 1.79 22.30 0.08
C ARG A 161 2.72 21.40 0.89
N LEU A 162 2.22 20.73 1.95
CA LEU A 162 3.01 19.75 2.71
C LEU A 162 3.43 18.56 1.84
N ILE A 163 2.53 18.03 1.02
CA ILE A 163 2.85 16.94 0.07
C ILE A 163 3.92 17.40 -0.93
N ARG A 164 3.77 18.61 -1.49
CA ARG A 164 4.78 19.19 -2.39
C ARG A 164 6.14 19.30 -1.70
N GLN A 165 6.18 19.90 -0.51
CA GLN A 165 7.40 20.10 0.26
C GLN A 165 8.06 18.76 0.64
N PHE A 166 7.26 17.73 0.97
CA PHE A 166 7.76 16.38 1.21
C PHE A 166 8.56 15.85 0.01
N VAL A 167 8.04 16.01 -1.21
CA VAL A 167 8.75 15.61 -2.42
C VAL A 167 9.98 16.49 -2.66
N GLU A 168 9.84 17.82 -2.57
CA GLU A 168 10.94 18.76 -2.80
C GLU A 168 12.15 18.51 -1.89
N THR A 169 11.91 18.04 -0.66
CA THR A 169 12.92 17.79 0.36
C THR A 169 13.51 16.37 0.34
N GLY A 170 13.13 15.53 -0.62
CA GLY A 170 13.73 14.19 -0.80
C GLY A 170 12.77 13.02 -0.73
N GLY A 171 11.50 13.26 -0.37
CA GLY A 171 10.47 12.24 -0.32
C GLY A 171 10.08 11.67 -1.69
N VAL A 172 9.60 10.43 -1.69
CA VAL A 172 9.07 9.79 -2.90
C VAL A 172 7.54 9.75 -2.85
N TYR A 173 6.89 10.46 -3.77
CA TYR A 173 5.46 10.33 -4.00
C TYR A 173 5.18 9.18 -4.96
N ILE A 174 4.29 8.26 -4.57
CA ILE A 174 3.78 7.20 -5.44
C ILE A 174 2.28 7.36 -5.61
N GLY A 175 1.84 7.66 -6.83
CA GLY A 175 0.42 7.70 -7.18
C GLY A 175 0.02 6.45 -7.95
N ILE A 176 -1.09 5.81 -7.55
CA ILE A 176 -1.65 4.64 -8.21
C ILE A 176 -3.09 4.93 -8.63
N CYS A 177 -3.44 4.67 -9.90
CA CYS A 177 -4.78 4.90 -10.44
C CYS A 177 -5.26 6.34 -10.14
N ALA A 178 -6.24 6.54 -9.25
CA ALA A 178 -6.69 7.85 -8.83
C ALA A 178 -5.59 8.72 -8.18
N GLY A 179 -4.72 8.12 -7.36
CA GLY A 179 -3.57 8.81 -6.77
C GLY A 179 -2.56 9.27 -7.81
N ALA A 180 -2.51 8.66 -9.00
CA ALA A 180 -1.68 9.12 -10.10
C ALA A 180 -2.20 10.42 -10.75
N MET A 181 -3.47 10.77 -10.52
CA MET A 181 -4.10 11.97 -11.09
C MET A 181 -3.86 13.23 -10.29
N LEU A 182 -3.58 13.11 -8.98
CA LEU A 182 -3.45 14.27 -8.08
C LEU A 182 -2.32 15.22 -8.51
N PRO A 183 -1.11 14.75 -8.88
CA PRO A 183 -0.02 15.66 -9.20
C PRO A 183 -0.02 16.18 -10.64
N LEU A 184 -1.10 15.94 -11.38
CA LEU A 184 -1.17 16.29 -12.80
C LEU A 184 -1.53 17.76 -13.01
N LYS A 185 -0.88 18.35 -14.00
CA LYS A 185 -1.19 19.66 -14.58
C LYS A 185 -1.74 19.44 -16.00
N PRO A 186 -3.06 19.47 -16.19
CA PRO A 186 -3.66 19.33 -17.52
C PRO A 186 -3.17 20.45 -18.45
N VAL A 187 -2.70 20.11 -19.65
CA VAL A 187 -2.21 21.10 -20.63
C VAL A 187 -3.28 21.56 -21.61
N ASN A 188 -4.32 20.74 -21.83
CA ASN A 188 -5.38 21.01 -22.81
C ASN A 188 -6.68 21.51 -22.16
N LEU A 189 -6.74 21.57 -20.83
CA LEU A 189 -7.92 21.99 -20.07
C LEU A 189 -7.48 22.92 -18.94
N LEU A 190 -8.17 24.04 -18.78
CA LEU A 190 -7.93 24.94 -17.66
C LEU A 190 -8.42 24.30 -16.36
N GLY A 191 -7.70 24.51 -15.25
CA GLY A 191 -8.09 24.00 -13.94
C GLY A 191 -9.51 24.42 -13.52
N ALA A 192 -9.96 25.62 -13.93
CA ALA A 192 -11.32 26.11 -13.71
C ALA A 192 -12.41 25.19 -14.30
N ALA A 193 -12.12 24.44 -15.36
CA ALA A 193 -13.08 23.49 -15.95
C ALA A 193 -13.50 22.39 -14.97
N TYR A 194 -12.67 22.10 -13.97
CA TYR A 194 -12.93 21.09 -12.94
C TYR A 194 -13.70 21.65 -11.72
N GLY A 195 -14.10 22.92 -11.74
CA GLY A 195 -14.92 23.55 -10.70
C GLY A 195 -14.12 24.07 -9.49
N GLU A 196 -12.98 24.74 -9.74
CA GLU A 196 -12.13 25.42 -8.75
C GLU A 196 -11.73 24.54 -7.55
N LEU A 197 -10.67 23.75 -7.73
CA LEU A 197 -10.04 22.98 -6.66
C LEU A 197 -8.76 23.71 -6.23
N GLU A 198 -8.87 24.70 -5.34
CA GLU A 198 -7.74 25.54 -4.91
C GLU A 198 -6.54 24.72 -4.44
N ALA A 199 -6.78 23.68 -3.63
CA ALA A 199 -5.74 22.76 -3.16
C ALA A 199 -4.98 22.05 -4.29
N TRP A 200 -5.64 21.80 -5.43
CA TRP A 200 -4.99 21.12 -6.56
C TRP A 200 -3.87 21.96 -7.16
N SER A 201 -3.99 23.30 -7.14
CA SER A 201 -3.02 24.21 -7.77
C SER A 201 -1.58 24.03 -7.23
N GLU A 202 -1.45 23.69 -5.95
CA GLU A 202 -0.16 23.47 -5.28
C GLU A 202 0.51 22.15 -5.69
N LEU A 203 -0.29 21.18 -6.12
CA LEU A 203 0.17 19.84 -6.46
C LEU A 203 0.30 19.62 -7.98
N GLN A 204 0.14 20.64 -8.81
CA GLN A 204 0.30 20.54 -10.27
C GLN A 204 1.78 20.41 -10.69
N LEU A 205 2.35 19.20 -10.55
CA LEU A 205 3.79 18.95 -10.71
C LEU A 205 4.17 18.27 -12.03
N ILE A 206 3.23 17.61 -12.72
CA ILE A 206 3.49 16.85 -13.95
C ILE A 206 2.55 17.29 -15.07
N GLU A 207 3.11 17.86 -16.13
CA GLU A 207 2.33 18.28 -17.31
C GLU A 207 1.90 17.09 -18.16
N CYS A 208 0.60 17.02 -18.43
CA CYS A 208 0.01 15.95 -19.22
C CYS A 208 -1.27 16.37 -19.94
N GLU A 209 -1.59 15.62 -20.99
CA GLU A 209 -2.92 15.57 -21.56
C GLU A 209 -3.71 14.43 -20.90
N VAL A 210 -4.86 14.74 -20.31
CA VAL A 210 -5.78 13.72 -19.79
C VAL A 210 -6.70 13.31 -20.94
N LEU A 211 -6.34 12.24 -21.65
CA LEU A 211 -7.02 11.76 -22.86
C LEU A 211 -8.50 11.43 -22.62
N SER A 212 -8.79 10.99 -21.40
CA SER A 212 -10.14 10.65 -20.92
C SER A 212 -11.08 11.84 -20.69
N ASP A 213 -10.57 13.07 -20.61
CA ASP A 213 -11.35 14.24 -20.21
C ASP A 213 -11.80 15.08 -21.42
N LYS A 214 -13.08 15.44 -21.47
CA LYS A 214 -13.69 16.29 -22.52
C LYS A 214 -14.63 17.32 -21.89
N VAL A 215 -14.70 18.52 -22.48
CA VAL A 215 -15.67 19.56 -22.06
C VAL A 215 -17.00 19.43 -22.81
N ALA A 216 -16.92 19.06 -24.08
CA ALA A 216 -18.09 18.80 -24.92
C ALA A 216 -18.52 17.33 -24.81
N GLU A 217 -19.83 17.09 -24.96
CA GLU A 217 -20.36 15.74 -25.11
C GLU A 217 -19.77 15.09 -26.38
N PRO A 218 -19.20 13.88 -26.28
CA PRO A 218 -18.67 13.19 -27.43
C PRO A 218 -19.79 12.80 -28.40
N SER A 219 -19.47 12.77 -29.71
CA SER A 219 -20.42 12.36 -30.75
C SER A 219 -20.60 10.83 -30.85
N TRP A 220 -20.02 10.08 -29.92
CA TRP A 220 -20.06 8.63 -29.85
C TRP A 220 -20.63 8.18 -28.49
N PRO A 221 -21.22 6.96 -28.41
CA PRO A 221 -21.72 6.43 -27.16
C PRO A 221 -20.66 6.39 -26.05
N VAL A 222 -21.08 6.63 -24.82
CA VAL A 222 -20.24 6.53 -23.62
C VAL A 222 -20.95 5.61 -22.64
N PHE A 223 -20.32 4.48 -22.32
CA PHE A 223 -20.86 3.47 -21.42
C PHE A 223 -20.37 3.64 -19.99
N SER A 224 -19.20 4.26 -19.82
CA SER A 224 -18.63 4.54 -18.50
C SER A 224 -18.00 5.92 -18.45
N SER A 225 -18.58 6.80 -17.62
CA SER A 225 -18.09 8.15 -17.42
C SER A 225 -18.55 8.74 -16.09
N ARG A 226 -17.97 9.89 -15.77
CA ARG A 226 -18.38 10.73 -14.66
C ARG A 226 -18.22 12.19 -15.03
N ARG A 227 -19.19 13.01 -14.64
CA ARG A 227 -19.12 14.46 -14.77
C ARG A 227 -18.45 15.07 -13.55
N VAL A 228 -17.48 15.94 -13.78
CA VAL A 228 -16.72 16.65 -12.75
C VAL A 228 -16.55 18.10 -13.15
N GLY A 229 -17.29 18.99 -12.48
CA GLY A 229 -17.45 20.36 -12.94
C GLY A 229 -18.00 20.38 -14.36
N GLY A 230 -17.34 21.14 -15.24
CA GLY A 230 -17.63 21.20 -16.67
C GLY A 230 -17.02 20.06 -17.50
N VAL A 231 -16.28 19.13 -16.90
CA VAL A 231 -15.56 18.06 -17.60
C VAL A 231 -16.30 16.73 -17.51
N LEU A 232 -16.51 16.08 -18.65
CA LEU A 232 -16.88 14.66 -18.74
C LEU A 232 -15.59 13.82 -18.76
N ARG A 233 -15.35 13.07 -17.68
CA ARG A 233 -14.27 12.08 -17.60
C ARG A 233 -14.80 10.72 -18.03
N THR A 234 -14.22 10.16 -19.07
CA THR A 234 -14.53 8.81 -19.55
C THR A 234 -13.58 7.78 -18.94
N TYR A 235 -14.03 6.54 -18.80
CA TYR A 235 -13.21 5.40 -18.35
C TYR A 235 -13.16 4.36 -19.47
N PRO A 236 -12.26 4.52 -20.46
CA PRO A 236 -12.39 3.82 -21.74
C PRO A 236 -12.23 2.30 -21.62
N VAL A 237 -11.42 1.83 -20.67
CA VAL A 237 -11.14 0.41 -20.50
C VAL A 237 -11.01 0.03 -19.04
N LYS A 238 -11.59 -1.12 -18.69
CA LYS A 238 -11.40 -1.81 -17.41
C LYS A 238 -10.96 -3.25 -17.68
N GLY A 239 -9.79 -3.63 -17.18
CA GLY A 239 -9.22 -4.96 -17.37
C GLY A 239 -7.72 -4.93 -17.65
N ILE A 240 -7.18 -6.05 -18.12
CA ILE A 240 -5.74 -6.20 -18.34
C ILE A 240 -5.33 -5.47 -19.64
N VAL A 241 -4.33 -4.61 -19.53
CA VAL A 241 -3.67 -3.94 -20.66
C VAL A 241 -2.22 -4.40 -20.78
N ASN A 242 -1.70 -4.47 -22.01
CA ASN A 242 -0.30 -4.71 -22.27
C ASN A 242 0.44 -3.37 -22.31
N SER A 243 1.38 -3.20 -21.40
CA SER A 243 2.21 -2.02 -21.26
C SER A 243 3.67 -2.34 -21.56
N ARG A 244 4.33 -1.62 -22.45
CA ARG A 244 5.76 -1.77 -22.71
C ARG A 244 6.60 -0.83 -21.85
N ILE A 245 7.65 -1.36 -21.23
CA ILE A 245 8.71 -0.58 -20.60
C ILE A 245 9.58 0.09 -21.67
N VAL A 246 9.51 1.41 -21.74
CA VAL A 246 10.20 2.23 -22.76
C VAL A 246 11.45 2.93 -22.23
N LYS A 247 11.64 3.00 -20.91
CA LYS A 247 12.82 3.62 -20.27
C LYS A 247 13.38 2.71 -19.21
N ARG A 248 14.71 2.54 -19.22
CA ARG A 248 15.44 1.78 -18.19
C ARG A 248 15.94 2.71 -17.09
N GLY A 249 15.84 2.26 -15.85
CA GLY A 249 16.40 2.93 -14.68
C GLY A 249 16.16 2.13 -13.41
N LEU A 250 16.42 2.74 -12.25
CA LEU A 250 16.20 2.12 -10.93
C LEU A 250 14.74 1.67 -10.72
N LEU A 251 13.78 2.43 -11.26
CA LEU A 251 12.35 2.11 -11.21
C LEU A 251 11.99 0.81 -11.97
N THR A 252 12.72 0.48 -13.03
CA THR A 252 12.40 -0.63 -13.94
C THR A 252 13.46 -1.73 -13.91
N LEU A 253 14.24 -1.83 -12.83
CA LEU A 253 15.20 -2.92 -12.66
C LEU A 253 14.48 -4.27 -12.77
N GLY A 254 15.06 -5.23 -13.50
CA GLY A 254 14.45 -6.53 -13.79
C GLY A 254 13.36 -6.55 -14.87
N TYR A 255 12.85 -5.40 -15.30
CA TYR A 255 11.77 -5.31 -16.29
C TYR A 255 12.28 -4.90 -17.67
N ARG A 256 11.82 -5.61 -18.71
CA ARG A 256 12.10 -5.33 -20.12
C ARG A 256 10.92 -5.79 -20.98
N GLY A 257 10.60 -5.02 -22.01
CA GLY A 257 9.54 -5.37 -22.95
C GLY A 257 8.15 -5.11 -22.37
N GLU A 258 7.19 -5.93 -22.81
CA GLU A 258 5.79 -5.84 -22.41
C GLU A 258 5.54 -6.48 -21.03
N ILE A 259 4.62 -5.87 -20.29
CA ILE A 259 4.08 -6.34 -19.02
C ILE A 259 2.57 -6.15 -19.02
N GLN A 260 1.86 -7.07 -18.38
CA GLN A 260 0.42 -6.94 -18.18
C GLN A 260 0.13 -6.14 -16.91
N MET A 261 -0.82 -5.22 -16.99
CA MET A 261 -1.25 -4.41 -15.84
C MET A 261 -2.78 -4.33 -15.79
N LEU A 262 -3.38 -4.48 -14.61
CA LEU A 262 -4.81 -4.22 -14.42
C LEU A 262 -5.08 -2.71 -14.48
N HIS A 263 -5.85 -2.25 -15.46
CA HIS A 263 -6.19 -0.85 -15.64
C HIS A 263 -7.68 -0.60 -15.37
N MET A 264 -8.00 0.45 -14.61
CA MET A 264 -9.37 0.81 -14.24
C MET A 264 -9.53 2.33 -14.03
N GLY A 265 -8.96 3.14 -14.93
CA GLY A 265 -8.84 4.58 -14.68
C GLY A 265 -8.88 5.44 -15.93
N PRO A 266 -8.66 6.75 -15.75
CA PRO A 266 -8.46 7.66 -16.87
C PRO A 266 -7.11 7.39 -17.57
N LEU A 267 -7.09 7.63 -18.87
CA LEU A 267 -5.91 7.54 -19.71
C LEU A 267 -5.23 8.90 -19.82
N VAL A 268 -3.90 8.90 -19.75
CA VAL A 268 -3.08 10.11 -19.69
C VAL A 268 -1.90 9.99 -20.65
N LYS A 269 -1.50 11.12 -21.24
CA LYS A 269 -0.29 11.24 -22.05
C LYS A 269 0.60 12.32 -21.46
N ALA A 270 1.80 11.95 -21.02
CA ALA A 270 2.77 12.92 -20.51
C ALA A 270 3.16 13.91 -21.62
N ALA A 271 3.26 15.20 -21.29
CA ALA A 271 3.76 16.21 -22.23
C ALA A 271 5.24 16.00 -22.55
N ASN A 272 6.02 15.53 -21.58
CA ASN A 272 7.45 15.24 -21.73
C ASN A 272 7.72 13.73 -21.81
N SER A 273 8.03 13.24 -23.00
CA SER A 273 8.32 11.83 -23.25
C SER A 273 9.51 11.28 -22.44
N LYS A 274 10.46 12.14 -21.99
CA LYS A 274 11.59 11.70 -21.14
C LYS A 274 11.16 11.26 -19.75
N GLN A 275 9.94 11.61 -19.32
CA GLN A 275 9.38 11.22 -18.02
C GLN A 275 8.60 9.90 -18.10
N VAL A 276 8.36 9.37 -19.30
CA VAL A 276 7.57 8.15 -19.51
C VAL A 276 8.47 6.91 -19.37
N PHE A 277 8.08 6.00 -18.49
CA PHE A 277 8.76 4.72 -18.28
C PHE A 277 7.99 3.54 -18.85
N GLY A 278 6.67 3.66 -18.98
CA GLY A 278 5.79 2.66 -19.56
C GLY A 278 4.73 3.28 -20.47
N LYS A 279 4.37 2.58 -21.54
CA LYS A 279 3.26 2.95 -22.45
C LYS A 279 2.34 1.77 -22.68
N ILE A 280 1.03 2.03 -22.72
CA ILE A 280 0.05 1.05 -23.17
C ILE A 280 0.24 0.83 -24.67
N GLU A 281 0.38 -0.42 -25.07
CA GLU A 281 0.54 -0.81 -26.48
C GLU A 281 -0.70 -1.51 -27.03
N SER A 282 -1.35 -2.33 -26.22
CA SER A 282 -2.55 -3.05 -26.65
C SER A 282 -3.43 -3.42 -25.47
N LEU A 283 -4.67 -3.76 -25.78
CA LEU A 283 -5.66 -4.26 -24.83
C LEU A 283 -5.66 -5.79 -24.89
N SER A 284 -5.89 -6.45 -23.75
CA SER A 284 -6.13 -7.90 -23.76
C SER A 284 -7.51 -8.23 -24.34
N SER A 285 -7.77 -9.50 -24.67
CA SER A 285 -9.03 -9.94 -25.27
C SER A 285 -10.25 -9.79 -24.35
N ASN A 286 -10.03 -9.76 -23.03
CA ASN A 286 -11.09 -9.78 -22.01
C ASN A 286 -11.08 -8.47 -21.21
N VAL A 287 -11.39 -7.37 -21.88
CA VAL A 287 -11.57 -6.06 -21.23
C VAL A 287 -13.03 -5.61 -21.31
N GLU A 288 -13.48 -4.90 -20.28
CA GLU A 288 -14.73 -4.16 -20.28
C GLU A 288 -14.50 -2.80 -20.95
N TYR A 289 -15.35 -2.46 -21.93
CA TYR A 289 -15.25 -1.24 -22.72
C TYR A 289 -16.17 -0.16 -22.18
N GLY A 290 -15.62 1.00 -21.84
CA GLY A 290 -16.38 2.20 -21.48
C GLY A 290 -16.72 3.10 -22.67
N LEU A 291 -16.12 2.85 -23.83
CA LEU A 291 -16.38 3.51 -25.11
C LEU A 291 -16.48 2.44 -26.22
N PRO A 292 -16.98 2.75 -27.43
CA PRO A 292 -16.84 1.87 -28.60
C PRO A 292 -15.40 1.39 -28.78
N PHE A 293 -15.23 0.17 -29.31
CA PHE A 293 -13.93 -0.49 -29.43
C PHE A 293 -12.89 0.39 -30.13
N GLU A 294 -13.24 0.97 -31.29
CA GLU A 294 -12.32 1.79 -32.07
C GLU A 294 -11.86 3.02 -31.28
N LYS A 295 -12.78 3.64 -30.53
CA LYS A 295 -12.46 4.81 -29.69
C LYS A 295 -11.64 4.45 -28.47
N THR A 296 -11.88 3.27 -27.90
CA THR A 296 -11.07 2.76 -26.80
C THR A 296 -9.64 2.50 -27.26
N ALA A 297 -9.46 1.82 -28.40
CA ALA A 297 -8.15 1.53 -28.98
C ALA A 297 -7.38 2.83 -29.31
N GLU A 298 -8.04 3.78 -30.00
CA GLU A 298 -7.47 5.09 -30.34
C GLU A 298 -7.01 5.88 -29.10
N THR A 299 -7.76 5.80 -28.00
CA THR A 299 -7.47 6.56 -26.78
C THR A 299 -6.39 5.87 -25.93
N ALA A 300 -6.39 4.52 -25.88
CA ALA A 300 -5.49 3.75 -25.04
C ALA A 300 -4.10 3.56 -25.65
N GLU A 301 -4.00 3.41 -26.97
CA GLU A 301 -2.72 3.15 -27.63
C GLU A 301 -1.76 4.33 -27.46
N GLY A 302 -0.57 4.05 -26.91
CA GLY A 302 0.45 5.05 -26.63
C GLY A 302 0.21 5.91 -25.38
N ALA A 303 -0.90 5.70 -24.66
CA ALA A 303 -1.13 6.31 -23.36
C ALA A 303 -0.01 5.91 -22.38
N SER A 304 0.32 6.80 -21.45
CA SER A 304 1.34 6.56 -20.44
C SER A 304 0.79 5.60 -19.37
N SER A 305 1.47 4.49 -19.14
CA SER A 305 1.16 3.57 -18.04
C SER A 305 1.99 3.87 -16.78
N ILE A 306 3.23 4.34 -16.98
CA ILE A 306 4.16 4.70 -15.90
C ILE A 306 4.85 6.02 -16.24
N ILE A 307 4.75 7.00 -15.34
CA ILE A 307 5.50 8.27 -15.40
C ILE A 307 6.39 8.37 -14.16
N SER A 308 7.61 8.89 -14.32
CA SER A 308 8.40 9.34 -13.19
C SER A 308 9.21 10.59 -13.51
N LYS A 309 9.29 11.49 -12.53
CA LYS A 309 9.93 12.80 -12.61
C LYS A 309 10.68 13.09 -11.30
N GLU A 310 11.92 13.57 -11.42
CA GLU A 310 12.64 14.17 -10.29
C GLU A 310 12.03 15.54 -9.97
N HIS A 311 11.81 15.84 -8.69
CA HIS A 311 11.26 17.12 -8.25
C HIS A 311 11.91 17.55 -6.94
N GLY A 312 12.63 18.67 -6.97
CA GLY A 312 13.57 19.02 -5.90
C GLY A 312 14.61 17.92 -5.71
N SER A 313 14.78 17.47 -4.47
CA SER A 313 15.66 16.33 -4.12
C SER A 313 14.94 14.99 -4.13
N GLY A 314 13.61 14.99 -4.28
CA GLY A 314 12.79 13.77 -4.27
C GLY A 314 12.24 13.41 -5.63
N LYS A 315 11.24 12.52 -5.61
CA LYS A 315 10.76 11.86 -6.83
C LYS A 315 9.25 11.67 -6.82
N ILE A 316 8.66 11.79 -8.00
CA ILE A 316 7.27 11.42 -8.26
C ILE A 316 7.26 10.20 -9.15
N VAL A 317 6.47 9.19 -8.79
CA VAL A 317 6.22 7.98 -9.57
C VAL A 317 4.72 7.79 -9.69
N LEU A 318 4.22 7.70 -10.92
CA LEU A 318 2.81 7.55 -11.22
C LEU A 318 2.58 6.24 -11.98
N PHE A 319 1.75 5.38 -11.41
CA PHE A 319 1.23 4.18 -12.04
C PHE A 319 -0.25 4.43 -12.38
N PHE A 320 -0.59 4.53 -13.65
CA PHE A 320 -1.99 4.74 -14.07
C PHE A 320 -2.82 3.45 -14.02
N SER A 321 -2.16 2.32 -13.86
CA SER A 321 -2.75 0.99 -13.64
C SER A 321 -2.45 0.50 -12.22
N HIS A 322 -3.25 -0.44 -11.72
CA HIS A 322 -3.11 -1.04 -10.39
C HIS A 322 -1.88 -1.96 -10.32
N VAL A 323 -0.71 -1.36 -10.05
CA VAL A 323 0.58 -2.04 -9.89
C VAL A 323 0.59 -3.00 -8.69
N GLU A 324 -0.30 -2.79 -7.74
CA GLU A 324 -0.58 -3.61 -6.55
C GLU A 324 -1.54 -4.77 -6.84
N SER A 325 -2.19 -4.82 -8.00
CA SER A 325 -3.24 -5.81 -8.25
C SER A 325 -2.75 -7.26 -8.15
N ARG A 326 -3.52 -8.11 -7.49
CA ARG A 326 -3.34 -9.56 -7.44
C ARG A 326 -3.59 -10.24 -8.79
N GLU A 327 -4.31 -9.59 -9.71
CA GLU A 327 -4.52 -10.09 -11.07
C GLU A 327 -3.25 -9.99 -11.93
N THR A 328 -2.36 -9.05 -11.58
CA THR A 328 -1.08 -8.84 -12.27
C THR A 328 0.10 -8.89 -11.29
N PRO A 329 0.37 -10.02 -10.62
CA PRO A 329 1.42 -10.11 -9.59
C PRO A 329 2.83 -9.86 -10.13
N SER A 330 3.01 -9.97 -11.44
CA SER A 330 4.25 -9.60 -12.13
C SER A 330 4.60 -8.13 -11.98
N THR A 331 3.64 -7.24 -11.66
CA THR A 331 3.88 -5.79 -11.48
C THR A 331 4.33 -5.43 -10.07
N HIS A 332 4.17 -6.30 -9.07
CA HIS A 332 4.51 -6.00 -7.68
C HIS A 332 5.98 -5.58 -7.51
N GLY A 333 6.88 -6.14 -8.33
CA GLY A 333 8.29 -5.76 -8.31
C GLY A 333 8.58 -4.33 -8.77
N LEU A 334 7.72 -3.72 -9.60
CA LEU A 334 7.80 -2.29 -9.95
C LEU A 334 7.43 -1.42 -8.75
N LEU A 335 6.41 -1.80 -7.99
CA LEU A 335 6.06 -1.13 -6.74
C LEU A 335 7.23 -1.24 -5.74
N GLY A 336 7.80 -2.44 -5.58
CA GLY A 336 9.01 -2.65 -4.77
C GLY A 336 10.20 -1.78 -5.20
N ASN A 337 10.42 -1.62 -6.52
CA ASN A 337 11.48 -0.75 -7.03
C ASN A 337 11.20 0.72 -6.69
N ALA A 338 9.95 1.17 -6.83
CA ALA A 338 9.53 2.54 -6.54
C ALA A 338 9.73 2.89 -5.06
N LEU A 339 9.41 1.98 -4.14
CA LEU A 339 9.61 2.17 -2.69
C LEU A 339 11.07 2.37 -2.32
N LEU A 340 11.98 1.59 -2.92
CA LEU A 340 13.41 1.69 -2.63
C LEU A 340 14.07 2.95 -3.21
N LEU A 341 13.38 3.70 -4.08
CA LEU A 341 13.89 4.99 -4.56
C LEU A 341 14.14 5.98 -3.42
N GLY A 342 13.37 5.89 -2.33
CA GLY A 342 13.54 6.74 -1.15
C GLY A 342 14.68 6.31 -0.22
N THR A 343 15.32 5.15 -0.46
CA THR A 343 16.34 4.61 0.45
C THR A 343 17.69 4.33 -0.19
N TYR A 344 17.81 4.44 -1.52
CA TYR A 344 19.08 4.28 -2.21
C TYR A 344 20.14 5.25 -1.70
N GLY A 345 21.32 4.71 -1.39
CA GLY A 345 22.46 5.52 -0.91
C GLY A 345 22.36 5.90 0.57
N SER A 346 21.36 5.37 1.30
CA SER A 346 21.26 5.52 2.75
C SER A 346 21.53 4.21 3.46
N GLU A 347 22.62 4.15 4.24
CA GLU A 347 22.96 3.03 5.11
C GLU A 347 22.37 3.19 6.52
N GLU A 348 22.13 4.43 6.95
CA GLU A 348 21.66 4.74 8.29
C GLU A 348 20.21 4.29 8.51
N ARG A 349 20.02 3.42 9.50
CA ARG A 349 18.69 3.00 9.93
C ARG A 349 17.96 4.18 10.54
N ARG A 350 16.85 4.58 9.93
CA ARG A 350 15.85 5.42 10.58
C ARG A 350 14.87 4.54 11.35
N MET A 351 14.84 4.73 12.66
CA MET A 351 13.80 4.20 13.53
C MET A 351 12.75 5.28 13.75
N LEU A 352 11.47 4.89 13.73
CA LEU A 352 10.43 5.69 14.39
C LEU A 352 10.74 5.54 15.88
N GLN A 353 11.20 6.60 16.55
CA GLN A 353 11.63 6.50 17.95
C GLN A 353 10.49 5.99 18.84
N PRO A 354 10.67 4.92 19.61
CA PRO A 354 9.86 4.65 20.78
C PRO A 354 10.45 5.46 21.94
N THR A 355 9.88 6.63 22.23
CA THR A 355 10.10 7.35 23.49
C THR A 355 9.16 6.77 24.53
N GLU A 356 9.61 5.76 25.29
CA GLU A 356 9.18 5.47 26.68
C GLU A 356 9.83 4.14 27.17
N THR A 357 10.33 4.14 28.40
CA THR A 357 10.76 2.94 29.14
C THR A 357 9.55 2.30 29.82
N VAL A 358 9.42 0.97 29.77
CA VAL A 358 8.19 0.25 30.15
C VAL A 358 8.45 -0.94 31.09
N GLU A 359 7.49 -1.24 31.97
CA GLU A 359 7.55 -2.01 33.23
C GLU A 359 6.78 -3.37 33.18
N PRO A 360 6.95 -4.28 34.15
CA PRO A 360 6.36 -5.65 34.14
C PRO A 360 4.83 -5.78 34.01
N GLU A 361 4.06 -4.71 34.21
CA GLU A 361 2.60 -4.69 34.06
C GLU A 361 2.14 -4.92 32.61
N ASP A 362 3.02 -4.69 31.63
CA ASP A 362 2.79 -4.77 30.19
C ASP A 362 2.25 -6.12 29.67
N LEU A 363 2.62 -7.25 30.29
CA LEU A 363 2.20 -8.58 29.85
C LEU A 363 0.70 -8.83 30.11
N LYS A 364 0.18 -8.29 31.21
CA LYS A 364 -1.24 -8.34 31.52
C LYS A 364 -2.02 -7.44 30.55
N GLU A 365 -1.45 -6.29 30.20
CA GLU A 365 -2.05 -5.31 29.28
C GLU A 365 -2.14 -5.82 27.83
N ALA A 366 -1.12 -6.56 27.36
CA ALA A 366 -1.15 -7.19 26.04
C ALA A 366 -2.28 -8.25 25.94
N ALA A 367 -2.51 -9.01 27.02
CA ALA A 367 -3.60 -9.98 27.07
C ALA A 367 -4.99 -9.30 27.04
N GLU A 368 -5.14 -8.15 27.68
CA GLU A 368 -6.37 -7.35 27.66
C GLU A 368 -6.66 -6.76 26.26
N SER A 369 -5.65 -6.23 25.59
CA SER A 369 -5.76 -5.72 24.20
C SER A 369 -6.23 -6.82 23.23
N CYS A 370 -5.79 -8.05 23.44
CA CYS A 370 -6.19 -9.19 22.62
C CYS A 370 -7.62 -9.66 22.91
N ARG A 371 -8.09 -9.56 24.16
CA ARG A 371 -9.51 -9.78 24.49
C ARG A 371 -10.40 -8.74 23.81
N ALA A 372 -9.98 -7.47 23.82
CA ALA A 372 -10.69 -6.38 23.13
C ALA A 372 -10.74 -6.61 21.61
N MET A 373 -9.64 -7.05 21.00
CA MET A 373 -9.65 -7.44 19.58
C MET A 373 -10.57 -8.60 19.27
N LYS A 374 -10.62 -9.63 20.14
CA LYS A 374 -11.59 -10.73 19.98
C LYS A 374 -13.03 -10.22 20.03
N LEU A 375 -13.34 -9.28 20.93
CA LEU A 375 -14.68 -8.70 21.02
C LEU A 375 -15.03 -7.86 19.79
N ILE A 376 -14.06 -7.08 19.27
CA ILE A 376 -14.19 -6.35 17.99
C ILE A 376 -14.47 -7.34 16.85
N LYS A 377 -13.73 -8.45 16.80
CA LYS A 377 -13.95 -9.53 15.83
C LYS A 377 -15.37 -10.05 15.86
N ASP A 378 -15.80 -10.51 17.04
CA ASP A 378 -17.11 -11.12 17.20
C ASP A 378 -18.21 -10.11 16.84
N SER A 379 -17.97 -8.82 17.12
CA SER A 379 -18.85 -7.72 16.74
C SER A 379 -18.85 -7.45 15.22
N MET A 380 -17.69 -7.53 14.55
CA MET A 380 -17.59 -7.37 13.10
C MET A 380 -18.25 -8.53 12.34
N ILE A 381 -18.16 -9.76 12.85
CA ILE A 381 -18.88 -10.90 12.29
C ILE A 381 -20.39 -10.63 12.30
N LYS A 382 -20.93 -10.17 13.43
CA LYS A 382 -22.34 -9.76 13.52
C LYS A 382 -22.70 -8.65 12.52
N VAL A 383 -21.84 -7.65 12.31
CA VAL A 383 -22.08 -6.62 11.30
C VAL A 383 -22.12 -7.21 9.89
N MET A 384 -21.24 -8.16 9.57
CA MET A 384 -21.26 -8.85 8.27
C MET A 384 -22.54 -9.67 8.07
N ASP A 385 -23.01 -10.34 9.13
CA ASP A 385 -24.28 -11.09 9.09
C ASP A 385 -25.47 -10.14 8.89
N GLN A 386 -25.50 -9.01 9.61
CA GLN A 386 -26.53 -7.97 9.43
C GLN A 386 -26.54 -7.36 8.02
N ILE A 387 -25.36 -7.23 7.38
CA ILE A 387 -25.28 -6.79 5.98
C ILE A 387 -26.01 -7.77 5.07
N ASP A 388 -25.86 -9.07 5.29
CA ASP A 388 -26.55 -10.09 4.48
C ASP A 388 -28.05 -10.02 4.65
N ASP A 389 -28.53 -9.77 5.87
CA ASP A 389 -29.96 -9.66 6.17
C ASP A 389 -30.60 -8.42 5.52
N ILE A 390 -29.87 -7.30 5.48
CA ILE A 390 -30.38 -6.00 5.02
C ILE A 390 -30.27 -5.83 3.50
N THR A 391 -29.27 -6.44 2.87
CA THR A 391 -28.97 -6.28 1.44
C THR A 391 -30.18 -6.54 0.51
N PRO A 392 -30.96 -7.62 0.69
CA PRO A 392 -32.19 -7.84 -0.10
C PRO A 392 -33.22 -6.72 0.05
N GLY A 393 -33.36 -6.16 1.25
CA GLY A 393 -34.28 -5.05 1.53
C GLY A 393 -33.91 -3.77 0.79
N LEU A 394 -32.63 -3.48 0.60
CA LEU A 394 -32.17 -2.34 -0.21
C LEU A 394 -32.53 -2.50 -1.69
N TYR A 395 -32.38 -3.71 -2.24
CA TYR A 395 -32.81 -3.98 -3.62
C TYR A 395 -34.33 -3.85 -3.78
N ALA A 396 -35.11 -4.37 -2.83
CA ALA A 396 -36.57 -4.23 -2.83
C ALA A 396 -37.02 -2.77 -2.79
N ASN A 397 -36.25 -1.91 -2.12
CA ASN A 397 -36.47 -0.46 -2.06
C ASN A 397 -35.83 0.34 -3.22
N GLN A 398 -35.33 -0.34 -4.27
CA GLN A 398 -34.70 0.29 -5.44
C GLN A 398 -33.45 1.12 -5.11
N LEU A 399 -32.64 0.68 -4.16
CA LEU A 399 -31.38 1.33 -3.73
C LEU A 399 -30.13 0.44 -4.03
N PRO A 400 -29.87 0.07 -5.30
CA PRO A 400 -28.78 -0.85 -5.66
C PRO A 400 -27.37 -0.28 -5.35
N ASP A 401 -27.18 1.03 -5.45
CA ASP A 401 -25.89 1.67 -5.16
C ASP A 401 -25.51 1.54 -3.68
N LYS A 402 -26.50 1.65 -2.78
CA LYS A 402 -26.32 1.49 -1.33
C LYS A 402 -26.05 0.02 -0.97
N ALA A 403 -26.68 -0.93 -1.67
CA ALA A 403 -26.38 -2.36 -1.54
C ALA A 403 -24.93 -2.67 -1.97
N ALA A 404 -24.45 -2.06 -3.06
CA ALA A 404 -23.06 -2.20 -3.50
C ALA A 404 -22.06 -1.63 -2.47
N GLN A 405 -22.43 -0.55 -1.76
CA GLN A 405 -21.64 0.02 -0.67
C GLN A 405 -21.49 -0.96 0.51
N LEU A 406 -22.58 -1.57 0.98
CA LEU A 406 -22.52 -2.58 2.05
C LEU A 406 -21.76 -3.84 1.63
N SER A 407 -21.95 -4.30 0.39
CA SER A 407 -21.21 -5.45 -0.15
C SER A 407 -19.70 -5.19 -0.18
N SER A 408 -19.28 -3.98 -0.59
CA SER A 408 -17.88 -3.56 -0.57
C SER A 408 -17.32 -3.51 0.85
N LEU A 409 -18.09 -3.00 1.81
CA LEU A 409 -17.72 -3.00 3.23
C LEU A 409 -17.57 -4.43 3.78
N LYS A 410 -18.54 -5.32 3.52
CA LYS A 410 -18.49 -6.72 3.94
C LYS A 410 -17.25 -7.42 3.38
N GLN A 411 -16.96 -7.22 2.09
CA GLN A 411 -15.77 -7.79 1.47
C GLN A 411 -14.49 -7.27 2.14
N ALA A 412 -14.42 -5.97 2.43
CA ALA A 412 -13.29 -5.38 3.14
C ALA A 412 -13.12 -5.94 4.56
N LEU A 413 -14.21 -6.07 5.33
CA LEU A 413 -14.20 -6.66 6.66
C LEU A 413 -13.78 -8.14 6.61
N SER A 414 -14.42 -8.95 5.78
CA SER A 414 -14.12 -10.38 5.62
C SER A 414 -12.63 -10.63 5.31
N ARG A 415 -12.04 -9.81 4.42
CA ARG A 415 -10.59 -9.88 4.12
C ARG A 415 -9.73 -9.56 5.33
N MET A 416 -10.06 -8.52 6.11
CA MET A 416 -9.33 -8.20 7.35
C MET A 416 -9.37 -9.35 8.35
N MET A 417 -10.53 -10.00 8.50
CA MET A 417 -10.77 -11.09 9.45
C MET A 417 -10.06 -12.40 9.09
N SER A 418 -9.65 -12.58 7.84
CA SER A 418 -8.98 -13.81 7.38
C SER A 418 -7.58 -14.05 7.99
N GLY A 419 -6.97 -13.06 8.66
CA GLY A 419 -5.62 -13.13 9.22
C GLY A 419 -5.50 -13.41 10.73
N GLU A 420 -6.60 -13.70 11.43
CA GLU A 420 -6.71 -13.49 12.89
C GLU A 420 -6.08 -14.56 13.79
N ASN A 421 -5.81 -15.76 13.28
CA ASN A 421 -5.10 -16.79 14.06
C ASN A 421 -3.68 -16.34 14.46
N ILE A 422 -3.17 -15.27 13.84
CA ILE A 422 -1.83 -14.71 14.09
C ILE A 422 -1.77 -13.96 15.43
N ILE A 423 -2.80 -13.20 15.83
CA ILE A 423 -2.69 -12.30 17.00
C ILE A 423 -2.63 -13.09 18.32
N ILE A 424 -3.50 -14.09 18.50
CA ILE A 424 -3.49 -14.95 19.70
C ILE A 424 -2.19 -15.76 19.77
N LYS A 425 -1.67 -16.22 18.62
CA LYS A 425 -0.39 -16.91 18.52
C LYS A 425 0.79 -15.99 18.90
N THR A 426 0.72 -14.70 18.54
CA THR A 426 1.78 -13.70 18.79
C THR A 426 2.09 -13.51 20.28
N ILE A 427 1.09 -13.56 21.17
CA ILE A 427 1.28 -13.33 22.62
C ILE A 427 2.07 -14.47 23.27
N GLY A 428 1.67 -15.72 23.00
CA GLY A 428 2.39 -16.90 23.50
C GLY A 428 3.81 -16.94 22.96
N GLU A 429 4.02 -16.42 21.75
CA GLU A 429 5.33 -16.36 21.15
C GLU A 429 6.25 -15.26 21.72
N PHE A 430 5.66 -14.16 22.21
CA PHE A 430 6.36 -13.04 22.82
C PHE A 430 6.99 -13.40 24.18
N VAL A 431 6.24 -14.07 25.06
CA VAL A 431 6.75 -14.52 26.37
C VAL A 431 7.98 -15.41 26.21
N GLU A 432 8.02 -16.19 25.14
CA GLU A 432 9.15 -17.04 24.81
C GLU A 432 10.31 -16.26 24.17
N ALA A 433 10.03 -15.23 23.38
CA ALA A 433 11.06 -14.36 22.76
C ALA A 433 11.86 -13.56 23.79
N ASP A 434 11.23 -13.09 24.87
CA ASP A 434 11.92 -12.41 25.98
C ASP A 434 12.89 -13.36 26.70
N LYS A 435 12.46 -14.59 27.02
CA LYS A 435 13.35 -15.62 27.60
C LYS A 435 14.55 -15.89 26.70
N ILE A 436 14.30 -16.00 25.40
CA ILE A 436 15.32 -16.19 24.37
C ILE A 436 16.32 -15.02 24.32
N LEU A 437 15.86 -13.77 24.38
CA LEU A 437 16.76 -12.61 24.42
C LEU A 437 17.65 -12.65 25.67
N GLN A 438 17.10 -13.01 26.83
CA GLN A 438 17.87 -13.12 28.07
C GLN A 438 18.96 -14.20 27.96
N GLU A 439 18.70 -15.30 27.25
CA GLU A 439 19.72 -16.32 26.98
C GLU A 439 20.77 -15.86 25.96
N LEU A 440 20.38 -15.18 24.88
CA LEU A 440 21.31 -14.65 23.88
C LEU A 440 22.27 -13.61 24.48
N LYS A 441 21.76 -12.70 25.33
CA LYS A 441 22.59 -11.73 26.06
C LYS A 441 23.67 -12.42 26.91
N LYS A 442 23.37 -13.60 27.46
CA LYS A 442 24.35 -14.39 28.23
C LYS A 442 25.39 -15.07 27.35
N LYS A 443 25.02 -15.58 26.18
CA LYS A 443 25.90 -16.39 25.32
C LYS A 443 26.71 -15.57 24.30
N LYS A 444 26.12 -14.55 23.68
CA LYS A 444 26.74 -13.74 22.61
C LYS A 444 26.27 -12.28 22.67
N PRO A 445 26.72 -11.49 23.66
CA PRO A 445 26.24 -10.12 23.89
C PRO A 445 26.61 -9.12 22.77
N VAL A 446 27.61 -9.42 21.94
CA VAL A 446 28.18 -8.48 20.95
C VAL A 446 27.56 -8.63 19.55
N LEU A 447 26.63 -9.57 19.36
CA LEU A 447 25.96 -9.74 18.07
C LEU A 447 25.01 -8.55 17.77
N PRO A 448 25.11 -7.89 16.60
CA PRO A 448 24.17 -6.83 16.19
C PRO A 448 22.69 -7.26 16.29
N GLN A 449 22.42 -8.55 16.05
CA GLN A 449 21.10 -9.16 16.14
C GLN A 449 20.52 -9.10 17.56
N THR A 450 21.36 -9.08 18.61
CA THR A 450 20.93 -8.95 20.01
C THR A 450 20.35 -7.56 20.28
N THR A 451 20.98 -6.50 19.74
CA THR A 451 20.47 -5.13 19.81
C THR A 451 19.16 -4.98 19.02
N VAL A 452 19.10 -5.57 17.83
CA VAL A 452 17.89 -5.59 17.00
C VAL A 452 16.73 -6.27 17.75
N LEU A 453 16.96 -7.43 18.37
CA LEU A 453 15.93 -8.13 19.15
C LEU A 453 15.44 -7.30 20.34
N SER A 454 16.34 -6.62 21.05
CA SER A 454 15.96 -5.72 22.15
C SER A 454 15.08 -4.57 21.67
N ASN A 455 15.41 -3.94 20.53
CA ASN A 455 14.64 -2.85 19.96
C ASN A 455 13.28 -3.32 19.44
N SER A 456 13.23 -4.46 18.75
CA SER A 456 11.97 -5.04 18.25
C SER A 456 11.00 -5.40 19.38
N LEU A 457 11.51 -5.88 20.53
CA LEU A 457 10.66 -6.12 21.70
C LEU A 457 10.12 -4.82 22.30
N ALA A 458 10.91 -3.75 22.32
CA ALA A 458 10.45 -2.42 22.76
C ALA A 458 9.38 -1.84 21.81
N GLU A 459 9.58 -1.96 20.49
CA GLU A 459 8.58 -1.58 19.48
C GLU A 459 7.26 -2.36 19.67
N TRP A 460 7.33 -3.68 19.89
CA TRP A 460 6.14 -4.50 20.13
C TRP A 460 5.35 -4.03 21.37
N ARG A 461 6.06 -3.74 22.48
CA ARG A 461 5.45 -3.24 23.71
C ARG A 461 4.74 -1.89 23.49
N TYR A 462 5.36 -1.00 22.71
CA TYR A 462 4.73 0.26 22.30
C TYR A 462 3.48 0.07 21.44
N VAL A 463 3.52 -0.84 20.45
CA VAL A 463 2.38 -1.17 19.59
C VAL A 463 1.20 -1.68 20.42
N ALA A 464 1.46 -2.56 21.39
CA ALA A 464 0.43 -3.09 22.29
C ALA A 464 -0.24 -1.96 23.11
N SER A 465 0.55 -1.03 23.66
CA SER A 465 0.05 0.13 24.39
C SER A 465 -0.81 1.07 23.52
N LYS A 466 -0.37 1.34 22.27
CA LYS A 466 -1.16 2.13 21.32
C LYS A 466 -2.47 1.44 20.94
N ALA A 467 -2.45 0.14 20.69
CA ALA A 467 -3.66 -0.63 20.39
C ALA A 467 -4.68 -0.50 21.54
N ARG A 468 -4.24 -0.58 22.81
CA ARG A 468 -5.11 -0.40 23.98
C ARG A 468 -5.88 0.93 23.95
N LYS A 469 -5.22 2.04 23.59
CA LYS A 469 -5.88 3.37 23.52
C LYS A 469 -6.85 3.47 22.34
N ALA A 470 -6.57 2.76 21.24
CA ALA A 470 -7.35 2.86 20.00
C ALA A 470 -8.53 1.87 19.93
N LEU A 471 -8.46 0.71 20.57
CA LEU A 471 -9.48 -0.35 20.45
C LEU A 471 -10.84 0.01 21.09
N PRO A 472 -10.95 0.63 22.28
CA PRO A 472 -12.23 0.98 22.89
C PRO A 472 -13.13 1.87 22.01
N PRO A 473 -12.67 3.01 21.46
CA PRO A 473 -13.53 3.84 20.60
C PRO A 473 -13.89 3.14 19.28
N ILE A 474 -13.04 2.23 18.78
CA ILE A 474 -13.35 1.38 17.63
C ILE A 474 -14.52 0.43 17.97
N LEU A 475 -14.45 -0.23 19.12
CA LEU A 475 -15.50 -1.14 19.58
C LEU A 475 -16.82 -0.41 19.78
N GLU A 476 -16.82 0.74 20.45
CA GLU A 476 -18.01 1.57 20.66
C GLU A 476 -18.66 1.94 19.32
N ARG A 477 -17.85 2.32 18.32
CA ARG A 477 -18.36 2.64 16.98
C ARG A 477 -18.96 1.43 16.28
N ILE A 478 -18.36 0.24 16.40
CA ILE A 478 -18.91 -1.00 15.83
C ILE A 478 -20.24 -1.36 16.48
N MET A 479 -20.34 -1.22 17.81
CA MET A 479 -21.59 -1.41 18.53
C MET A 479 -22.66 -0.43 18.02
N LYS A 480 -22.29 0.83 17.78
CA LYS A 480 -23.22 1.82 17.21
C LYS A 480 -23.68 1.47 15.80
N ILE A 481 -22.79 0.93 14.97
CA ILE A 481 -23.14 0.41 13.64
C ILE A 481 -24.16 -0.73 13.76
N GLN A 482 -23.95 -1.66 14.69
CA GLN A 482 -24.90 -2.76 14.92
C GLN A 482 -26.29 -2.27 15.30
N GLU A 483 -26.39 -1.27 16.19
CA GLU A 483 -27.66 -0.64 16.55
C GLU A 483 -28.36 -0.04 15.33
N LEU A 484 -27.63 0.77 14.55
CA LEU A 484 -28.18 1.44 13.37
C LEU A 484 -28.58 0.47 12.25
N MET A 485 -27.92 -0.68 12.14
CA MET A 485 -28.30 -1.76 11.22
C MET A 485 -29.67 -2.35 11.60
N VAL A 486 -29.93 -2.56 12.90
CA VAL A 486 -31.24 -3.04 13.38
C VAL A 486 -32.34 -2.02 13.09
N ASP A 487 -32.06 -0.73 13.33
CA ASP A 487 -32.99 0.36 13.03
C ASP A 487 -33.31 0.43 11.53
N LEU A 488 -32.28 0.32 10.68
CA LEU A 488 -32.43 0.31 9.22
C LEU A 488 -33.29 -0.88 8.76
N SER A 489 -33.03 -2.08 9.29
CA SER A 489 -33.82 -3.27 8.97
C SER A 489 -35.30 -3.09 9.33
N THR A 490 -35.60 -2.42 10.45
CA THR A 490 -36.97 -2.16 10.89
C THR A 490 -37.65 -1.10 10.01
N THR A 491 -36.89 -0.08 9.61
CA THR A 491 -37.34 0.99 8.70
C THR A 491 -37.75 0.44 7.34
N MET A 492 -36.99 -0.53 6.79
CA MET A 492 -37.26 -1.16 5.50
C MET A 492 -38.61 -1.89 5.40
N VAL A 493 -39.16 -2.32 6.54
CA VAL A 493 -40.42 -3.08 6.60
C VAL A 493 -41.64 -2.16 6.70
N SER A 494 -41.46 -0.94 7.20
CA SER A 494 -42.56 -0.11 7.72
C SER A 494 -42.61 1.32 7.20
N SER A 495 -41.62 1.75 6.41
CA SER A 495 -41.43 3.16 6.05
C SER A 495 -41.28 3.37 4.54
N THR A 496 -41.22 4.63 4.10
CA THR A 496 -41.06 4.97 2.68
C THR A 496 -39.61 4.77 2.22
N ARG A 497 -39.39 4.75 0.90
CA ARG A 497 -38.04 4.71 0.31
C ARG A 497 -37.16 5.88 0.82
N GLU A 498 -37.73 7.07 0.96
CA GLU A 498 -37.00 8.26 1.43
C GLU A 498 -36.53 8.09 2.89
N ASP A 499 -37.36 7.46 3.73
CA ASP A 499 -36.99 7.15 5.12
C ASP A 499 -35.87 6.12 5.19
N VAL A 500 -35.94 5.07 4.36
CA VAL A 500 -34.89 4.04 4.25
C VAL A 500 -33.57 4.66 3.79
N GLU A 501 -33.61 5.55 2.80
CA GLU A 501 -32.42 6.23 2.29
C GLU A 501 -31.80 7.16 3.33
N LYS A 502 -32.63 7.94 4.03
CA LYS A 502 -32.17 8.82 5.13
C LYS A 502 -31.54 8.02 6.27
N GLN A 503 -32.15 6.89 6.66
CA GLN A 503 -31.62 6.05 7.73
C GLN A 503 -30.32 5.36 7.29
N PHE A 504 -30.22 4.95 6.03
CA PHE A 504 -28.98 4.44 5.46
C PHE A 504 -27.88 5.51 5.52
N ASP A 505 -28.17 6.75 5.16
CA ASP A 505 -27.17 7.82 5.16
C ASP A 505 -26.66 8.14 6.58
N ILE A 506 -27.51 8.03 7.60
CA ILE A 506 -27.10 8.12 9.01
C ILE A 506 -26.14 6.99 9.36
N LEU A 507 -26.51 5.73 9.09
CA LEU A 507 -25.64 4.56 9.28
C LEU A 507 -24.30 4.75 8.56
N TRP A 508 -24.36 5.14 7.29
CA TRP A 508 -23.20 5.29 6.44
C TRP A 508 -22.29 6.42 6.91
N SER A 509 -22.82 7.50 7.47
CA SER A 509 -22.01 8.58 8.06
C SER A 509 -21.15 8.12 9.25
N ILE A 510 -21.64 7.15 10.04
CA ILE A 510 -20.91 6.56 11.17
C ILE A 510 -19.84 5.58 10.67
N VAL A 511 -20.21 4.75 9.68
CA VAL A 511 -19.27 3.85 8.98
C VAL A 511 -18.13 4.65 8.35
N ALA A 512 -18.45 5.72 7.61
CA ALA A 512 -17.53 6.60 6.88
C ALA A 512 -16.79 7.62 7.75
N GLY A 513 -17.20 7.83 9.00
CA GLY A 513 -16.53 8.71 9.94
C GLY A 513 -16.72 10.21 9.76
N GLY A 514 -17.90 10.65 9.32
CA GLY A 514 -18.29 12.06 9.18
C GLY A 514 -19.44 12.23 8.20
N LYS A 515 -20.15 13.37 8.25
CA LYS A 515 -21.41 13.63 7.51
C LYS A 515 -21.31 13.19 6.03
N ALA A 516 -22.21 12.29 5.64
CA ALA A 516 -22.44 11.94 4.24
C ALA A 516 -23.01 13.16 3.50
N ASP A 517 -22.45 13.48 2.34
CA ASP A 517 -23.01 14.47 1.40
C ASP A 517 -23.86 13.69 0.39
N PRO A 518 -25.20 13.84 0.40
CA PRO A 518 -26.13 12.92 -0.29
C PRO A 518 -26.10 12.99 -1.83
N GLY A 519 -25.18 13.76 -2.44
CA GLY A 519 -25.12 13.99 -3.89
C GLY A 519 -24.03 13.25 -4.69
N ARG A 520 -23.19 12.39 -4.11
CA ARG A 520 -22.03 11.80 -4.84
C ARG A 520 -21.79 10.33 -4.55
N GLY A 521 -21.97 9.50 -5.58
CA GLY A 521 -21.59 8.08 -5.57
C GLY A 521 -20.06 7.88 -5.66
N SER A 522 -19.39 7.77 -4.52
CA SER A 522 -18.15 7.00 -4.32
C SER A 522 -17.82 6.89 -2.83
N PRO A 523 -17.14 5.82 -2.37
CA PRO A 523 -17.09 5.47 -0.95
C PRO A 523 -16.18 6.41 -0.17
N ALA A 524 -16.73 7.05 0.85
CA ALA A 524 -15.97 7.65 1.93
C ALA A 524 -15.25 6.55 2.73
N SER A 525 -13.99 6.80 3.10
CA SER A 525 -13.14 5.87 3.86
C SER A 525 -13.82 5.45 5.17
N PRO A 526 -13.87 4.16 5.55
CA PRO A 526 -14.50 3.76 6.78
C PRO A 526 -13.59 4.11 7.95
N GLY A 527 -14.05 5.02 8.80
CA GLY A 527 -13.34 5.44 10.02
C GLY A 527 -13.05 4.30 11.00
N VAL A 528 -13.64 3.12 10.82
CA VAL A 528 -13.32 1.89 11.58
C VAL A 528 -12.23 1.06 10.91
N VAL A 529 -12.23 0.97 9.58
CA VAL A 529 -11.38 0.03 8.82
C VAL A 529 -9.93 0.48 8.82
N SER A 530 -9.65 1.77 8.58
CA SER A 530 -8.27 2.26 8.54
C SER A 530 -7.55 2.15 9.89
N PRO A 531 -8.13 2.60 11.02
CA PRO A 531 -7.49 2.42 12.33
C PRO A 531 -7.28 0.95 12.70
N LEU A 532 -8.27 0.08 12.45
CA LEU A 532 -8.13 -1.34 12.78
C LEU A 532 -7.11 -2.04 11.87
N LEU A 533 -7.06 -1.71 10.58
CA LEU A 533 -6.04 -2.22 9.66
C LEU A 533 -4.64 -1.80 10.13
N SER A 534 -4.45 -0.55 10.55
CA SER A 534 -3.17 -0.08 11.11
C SER A 534 -2.75 -0.90 12.33
N ILE A 535 -3.67 -1.18 13.26
CA ILE A 535 -3.40 -2.02 14.43
C ILE A 535 -2.99 -3.44 14.01
N ILE A 536 -3.75 -4.07 13.11
CA ILE A 536 -3.46 -5.43 12.60
C ILE A 536 -2.07 -5.48 11.93
N LEU A 537 -1.72 -4.46 11.15
CA LEU A 537 -0.42 -4.40 10.48
C LEU A 537 0.74 -4.32 11.46
N ASN A 538 0.62 -3.48 12.49
CA ASN A 538 1.66 -3.35 13.51
C ASN A 538 1.85 -4.67 14.28
N PHE A 539 0.77 -5.41 14.57
CA PHE A 539 0.86 -6.73 15.18
C PHE A 539 1.49 -7.78 14.25
N LYS A 540 1.11 -7.80 12.96
CA LYS A 540 1.69 -8.71 11.96
C LYS A 540 3.18 -8.46 11.75
N ASP A 541 3.60 -7.20 11.69
CA ASP A 541 5.01 -6.81 11.61
C ASP A 541 5.79 -7.38 12.80
N SER A 542 5.30 -7.09 14.00
CA SER A 542 6.00 -7.50 15.21
C SER A 542 6.05 -9.02 15.37
N PHE A 543 5.05 -9.76 14.87
CA PHE A 543 5.06 -11.22 14.80
C PHE A 543 6.15 -11.78 13.86
N GLU A 544 6.24 -11.27 12.63
CA GLU A 544 7.23 -11.74 11.65
C GLU A 544 8.66 -11.42 12.09
N LYS A 545 8.90 -10.25 12.69
CA LYS A 545 10.17 -9.91 13.35
C LYS A 545 10.54 -10.96 14.38
N MET A 546 9.62 -11.32 15.28
CA MET A 546 9.86 -12.35 16.31
C MET A 546 10.13 -13.74 15.70
N ARG A 547 9.38 -14.13 14.66
CA ARG A 547 9.61 -15.40 13.94
C ARG A 547 11.00 -15.46 13.33
N MET A 548 11.46 -14.38 12.67
CA MET A 548 12.79 -14.33 12.05
C MET A 548 13.90 -14.36 13.11
N LEU A 549 13.72 -13.62 14.21
CA LEU A 549 14.69 -13.59 15.31
C LEU A 549 14.81 -14.93 16.03
N ARG A 550 13.70 -15.66 16.21
CA ARG A 550 13.72 -17.04 16.75
C ARG A 550 14.59 -17.98 15.93
N LYS A 551 14.59 -17.86 14.60
CA LYS A 551 15.46 -18.69 13.76
C LYS A 551 16.91 -18.35 14.00
N ILE A 552 17.24 -17.06 14.01
CA ILE A 552 18.59 -16.61 14.33
C ILE A 552 19.02 -17.22 15.68
N VAL A 553 18.15 -17.22 16.68
CA VAL A 553 18.43 -17.84 17.99
C VAL A 553 18.59 -19.35 17.92
N ALA A 554 17.64 -20.07 17.32
CA ALA A 554 17.63 -21.54 17.26
C ALA A 554 18.90 -22.06 16.58
N TYR A 555 19.36 -21.36 15.54
CA TYR A 555 20.64 -21.68 14.90
C TYR A 555 21.86 -21.25 15.73
N VAL A 556 21.78 -20.25 16.61
CA VAL A 556 22.87 -19.86 17.54
C VAL A 556 22.98 -20.86 18.71
N GLN A 557 21.90 -21.57 19.03
CA GLN A 557 21.84 -22.61 20.07
C GLN A 557 22.31 -23.99 19.59
N ALA A 558 22.17 -24.29 18.29
CA ALA A 558 22.75 -25.46 17.61
C ALA A 558 24.24 -25.25 17.31
#